data_AF-A0A925VCN4-F1
#
_entry.id   AF-A0A925VCN4-F1
#
_cell.length_a   1.000
_cell.length_b   1.000
_cell.length_c   1.000
_cell.angle_alpha   90.00
_cell.angle_beta   90.00
_cell.angle_gamma   90.00
#
_symmetry.space_group_name_H-M   'P 1'
#
loop_
_entity.id
_entity.type
_entity.pdbx_description
1 polymer ?
#
loop_
_entity_poly.entity_id
_entity_poly.type
_entity_poly.pdbx_seq_one_letter_code
_entity_poly.pdbx_strand_id
1 'polypeptide(L)' 'RSGLAVGEAPRQGGGSDGNLLAAWGVPTIDGLGPWGKDFHQTTEHSSLDSLRRRTQALACLLARELAPPP' A
#
# COMPACT_ATOMS: atom_id res chain seq x y z
N ARG A 1 -9.05 13.18 -4.84
CA ARG A 1 -9.08 11.93 -4.05
C ARG A 1 -7.80 11.17 -4.34
N SER A 2 -7.01 10.84 -3.32
CA SER A 2 -5.62 10.33 -3.39
C SER A 2 -5.51 8.85 -3.80
N GLY A 3 -6.36 8.35 -4.69
CA GLY A 3 -6.28 6.95 -5.16
C GLY A 3 -6.68 5.84 -4.16
N LEU A 4 -7.02 6.18 -2.91
CA LEU A 4 -7.48 5.24 -1.87
C LEU A 4 -8.92 5.55 -1.42
N ALA A 5 -9.63 4.50 -0.99
CA ALA A 5 -10.90 4.63 -0.28
C ALA A 5 -10.65 4.96 1.21
N VAL A 6 -11.68 5.47 1.91
CA VAL A 6 -11.62 5.84 3.32
C VAL A 6 -12.45 4.86 4.13
N GLY A 7 -11.92 4.40 5.28
CA GLY A 7 -12.56 3.45 6.18
C GLY A 7 -11.63 2.27 6.52
N GLU A 8 -12.03 1.47 7.51
CA GLU A 8 -11.32 0.24 7.85
C GLU A 8 -11.55 -0.82 6.78
N ALA A 9 -10.47 -1.48 6.36
CA ALA A 9 -10.55 -2.63 5.47
C ALA A 9 -10.90 -3.90 6.28
N PRO A 10 -11.58 -4.89 5.68
CA PRO A 10 -11.75 -6.19 6.30
C PRO A 10 -10.39 -6.84 6.60
N ARG A 11 -10.35 -7.69 7.64
CA ARG A 11 -9.13 -8.39 8.01
C ARG A 11 -8.73 -9.36 6.91
N GLN A 12 -7.53 -9.16 6.37
CA GLN A 12 -6.92 -10.04 5.38
C GLN A 12 -6.02 -11.06 6.09
N GLY A 13 -5.91 -12.27 5.55
CA GLY A 13 -4.87 -13.22 5.96
C GLY A 13 -3.49 -12.84 5.39
N GLY A 14 -2.44 -13.54 5.84
CA GLY A 14 -1.06 -13.34 5.39
C GLY A 14 -0.22 -12.53 6.38
N GLY A 15 0.92 -12.01 5.89
CA GLY A 15 1.85 -11.19 6.65
C GLY A 15 2.82 -10.46 5.73
N SER A 16 3.48 -9.44 6.27
CA SER A 16 4.50 -8.66 5.58
C SER A 16 5.65 -8.35 6.53
N ASP A 17 6.76 -7.83 5.99
CA ASP A 17 7.85 -7.30 6.81
C ASP A 17 7.41 -6.08 7.65
N GLY A 18 6.27 -5.46 7.29
CA GLY A 18 5.64 -4.41 8.10
C GLY A 18 5.22 -4.91 9.48
N ASN A 19 4.92 -6.20 9.65
CA ASN A 19 4.68 -6.78 10.98
C ASN A 19 5.92 -6.71 11.87
N LEU A 20 7.12 -6.92 11.29
CA LEU A 20 8.39 -6.85 12.03
C LEU A 20 8.68 -5.41 12.47
N LEU A 21 8.51 -4.46 11.55
CA LEU A 21 8.69 -3.04 11.83
C LEU A 21 7.69 -2.52 12.86
N ALA A 22 6.43 -2.94 12.76
CA ALA A 22 5.39 -2.58 13.73
C ALA A 22 5.72 -3.11 15.13
N ALA A 23 6.25 -4.33 15.25
CA ALA A 23 6.70 -4.89 16.53
C ALA A 23 7.84 -4.06 17.16
N TRP A 24 8.60 -3.32 16.35
CA TRP A 24 9.68 -2.43 16.79
C TRP A 24 9.21 -0.98 16.99
N GLY A 25 7.90 -0.72 16.89
CA GLY A 25 7.32 0.62 17.08
C GLY A 25 7.58 1.58 15.92
N VAL A 26 8.03 1.09 14.76
CA VAL A 26 8.26 1.93 13.57
C VAL A 26 6.93 2.18 12.85
N PRO A 27 6.48 3.44 12.71
CA PRO A 27 5.29 3.75 11.94
C PRO A 27 5.45 3.25 10.50
N THR A 28 4.60 2.29 10.12
CA THR A 28 4.72 1.60 8.83
C THR A 28 3.39 1.65 8.11
N ILE A 29 3.41 2.14 6.87
CA ILE A 29 2.28 2.04 5.95
C ILE A 29 2.52 0.80 5.08
N ASP A 30 1.73 -0.25 5.30
CA ASP A 30 1.82 -1.52 4.61
C ASP A 30 0.69 -1.71 3.59
N GLY A 31 0.86 -2.63 2.63
CA GLY A 31 -0.20 -3.01 1.69
C GLY A 31 -0.49 -1.98 0.58
N LEU A 32 0.46 -1.10 0.28
CA LEU A 32 0.35 -0.12 -0.82
C LEU A 32 0.58 -0.72 -2.21
N GLY A 33 0.86 -2.01 -2.32
CA GLY A 33 1.02 -2.71 -3.60
C GLY A 33 -0.27 -2.74 -4.44
N PRO A 34 -0.14 -3.06 -5.75
CA PRO A 34 -1.29 -3.30 -6.60
C PRO A 34 -2.11 -4.48 -6.11
N TRP A 35 -3.38 -4.51 -6.51
CA TRP A 35 -4.18 -5.72 -6.39
C TRP A 35 -3.64 -6.79 -7.36
N GLY A 36 -3.56 -8.02 -6.87
CA GLY A 36 -3.13 -9.19 -7.61
C GLY A 36 -3.63 -10.45 -6.93
N LYS A 37 -3.39 -11.60 -7.56
CA LYS A 37 -3.74 -12.92 -7.03
C LYS A 37 -2.81 -13.98 -7.62
N ASP A 38 -2.96 -15.19 -7.10
CA ASP A 38 -2.16 -16.37 -7.47
C ASP A 38 -0.66 -16.20 -7.17
N PHE A 39 -0.34 -15.48 -6.09
CA PHE A 39 1.04 -15.29 -5.62
C PHE A 39 1.74 -16.65 -5.49
N HIS A 40 2.99 -16.72 -5.98
CA HIS A 40 3.82 -17.94 -6.01
C HIS A 40 3.31 -19.02 -6.97
N GLN A 41 2.51 -18.66 -7.99
CA GLN A 41 2.06 -19.57 -9.05
C GLN A 41 2.44 -19.03 -10.43
N THR A 42 2.45 -19.87 -11.45
CA THR A 42 2.74 -19.43 -12.84
C THR A 42 1.66 -18.53 -13.43
N THR A 43 0.47 -18.52 -12.82
CA THR A 43 -0.66 -17.65 -13.18
C THR A 43 -0.70 -16.35 -12.38
N GLU A 44 0.35 -16.09 -11.58
CA GLU A 44 0.50 -14.85 -10.81
C GLU A 44 0.31 -13.63 -11.71
N HIS A 45 -0.48 -12.67 -11.22
CA HIS A 45 -0.68 -11.42 -11.92
C HIS A 45 -1.04 -10.27 -10.98
N SER A 46 -0.85 -9.06 -11.50
CA SER A 46 -1.22 -7.81 -10.86
C SER A 46 -2.04 -6.94 -11.82
N SER A 47 -2.99 -6.19 -11.28
CA SER A 47 -3.81 -5.24 -12.05
C SER A 47 -3.06 -3.93 -12.30
N LEU A 48 -2.84 -3.59 -13.57
CA LEU A 48 -2.21 -2.33 -13.97
C LEU A 48 -3.03 -1.10 -13.53
N ASP A 49 -4.36 -1.17 -13.57
CA ASP A 49 -5.21 -0.08 -13.10
C ASP A 49 -5.07 0.15 -11.60
N SER A 50 -4.97 -0.93 -10.82
CA SER A 50 -4.74 -0.83 -9.38
C SER A 50 -3.36 -0.26 -9.08
N LEU A 51 -2.33 -0.68 -9.84
CA LEU A 51 -0.97 -0.17 -9.71
C LEU A 51 -0.94 1.34 -9.89
N ARG A 52 -1.55 1.85 -10.98
CA ARG A 52 -1.62 3.29 -11.26
C ARG A 52 -2.27 4.07 -10.11
N ARG A 53 -3.40 3.58 -9.57
CA ARG A 53 -4.09 4.22 -8.43
C ARG A 53 -3.22 4.24 -7.18
N ARG A 54 -2.50 3.15 -6.88
CA ARG A 54 -1.60 3.06 -5.72
C ARG A 54 -0.38 3.96 -5.86
N THR A 55 0.22 4.02 -7.04
CA THR A 55 1.33 4.95 -7.32
C THR A 55 0.89 6.40 -7.17
N GLN A 56 -0.31 6.76 -7.63
CA GLN A 56 -0.86 8.10 -7.42
C GLN A 56 -1.03 8.42 -5.93
N ALA A 57 -1.52 7.46 -5.14
CA ALA A 57 -1.66 7.61 -3.69
C ALA A 57 -0.31 7.88 -3.01
N LEU A 58 0.70 7.08 -3.34
CA LEU A 58 2.06 7.23 -2.82
C LEU A 58 2.67 8.57 -3.22
N ALA A 59 2.54 8.97 -4.48
CA ALA A 59 3.02 10.27 -4.95
C ALA A 59 2.35 11.43 -4.19
N CYS A 60 1.03 11.37 -3.96
CA CYS A 60 0.33 12.37 -3.17
C CYS A 60 0.82 12.41 -1.71
N LEU A 61 1.12 11.26 -1.10
CA LEU A 61 1.68 11.20 0.26
C LEU A 61 3.06 11.86 0.28
N LEU A 62 3.97 11.43 -0.58
CA LEU A 62 5.33 11.97 -0.64
C LEU A 62 5.34 13.48 -0.90
N ALA A 63 4.49 13.95 -1.82
CA ALA A 63 4.36 15.39 -2.09
C ALA A 63 3.89 16.19 -0.87
N ARG A 64 3.08 15.60 0.02
CA ARG A 64 2.63 16.25 1.26
C ARG A 64 3.74 16.28 2.31
N GLU A 65 4.47 15.17 2.48
CA GLU A 65 5.54 15.08 3.49
C GLU A 65 6.79 15.88 3.09
N LEU A 66 7.03 16.06 1.79
CA LEU A 66 8.15 16.83 1.25
C LEU A 66 7.82 18.32 1.07
N ALA A 67 6.57 18.73 1.29
CA ALA A 67 6.22 20.14 1.25
C ALA A 67 6.91 20.87 2.42
N PRO A 68 7.49 22.06 2.20
CA PRO A 68 8.02 22.85 3.30
C PRO A 68 6.89 23.13 4.31
N PRO A 69 7.21 23.22 5.62
CA PRO A 69 6.21 23.59 6.62
C PRO A 69 5.61 24.96 6.25
N PRO A 70 4.33 25.20 6.61
CA PRO A 70 3.65 26.46 6.32
C PRO A 70 4.34 27.67 6.93
#